data_AF-A0A538SFF3-F1
#
_entry.id   AF-A0A538SFF3-F1
#
_cell.length_a   1.000
_cell.length_b   1.000
_cell.length_c   1.000
_cell.angle_alpha   90.00
_cell.angle_beta   90.00
_cell.angle_gamma   90.00
#
_symmetry.space_group_name_H-M   'P 1'
#
loop_
_entity.id
_entity.type
_entity.pdbx_description
1 polymer ?
#
loop_
_entity_poly.entity_id
_entity_poly.type
_entity_poly.pdbx_seq_one_letter_code
_entity_poly.pdbx_strand_id
1 'polypeptide(L)'
;MSPSPHDSGWPARRCIQAPASERLRSRGRIRNLRCTMTTRIRALGLLSGGLDSALAARLLLEQGIDVIGLHLESPTACRSDVRALAGELGIPLVVREKGEAYMRLLRHPRWGYGRNMNPC
;
A
#
# COMPACT_ATOMS: atom_id res chain seq x y z
N MET A 1 -23.42 20.66 -14.77
CA MET A 1 -23.53 19.67 -13.68
C MET A 1 -22.18 19.03 -13.48
N SER A 2 -21.49 19.44 -12.42
CA SER A 2 -20.21 18.90 -11.98
C SER A 2 -20.44 17.52 -11.34
N PRO A 3 -19.62 16.50 -11.63
CA PRO A 3 -19.75 15.21 -10.95
C PRO A 3 -19.20 15.27 -9.52
N SER A 4 -19.84 14.49 -8.65
CA SER A 4 -19.68 14.40 -7.20
C SER A 4 -18.32 13.82 -6.74
N PRO A 5 -17.84 14.10 -5.51
CA PRO A 5 -16.44 13.89 -5.11
C PRO A 5 -16.09 12.47 -4.59
N HIS A 6 -16.80 11.42 -5.01
CA HIS A 6 -16.61 10.06 -4.47
C HIS A 6 -16.02 9.03 -5.45
N ASP A 7 -15.51 9.47 -6.60
CA ASP A 7 -14.75 8.61 -7.51
C ASP A 7 -13.23 8.76 -7.25
N SER A 8 -12.77 8.29 -6.09
CA SER A 8 -11.35 8.04 -5.91
C SER A 8 -10.98 6.89 -6.86
N GLY A 9 -10.27 7.17 -7.95
CA GLY A 9 -9.87 6.26 -9.05
C GLY A 9 -9.03 5.05 -8.65
N TRP A 10 -9.54 4.25 -7.73
CA TRP A 10 -8.97 3.00 -7.26
C TRP A 10 -9.55 1.87 -8.11
N PRO A 11 -8.72 0.94 -8.63
CA PRO A 11 -9.24 -0.20 -9.37
C PRO A 11 -10.21 -0.99 -8.48
N ALA A 12 -11.42 -1.22 -9.00
CA ALA A 12 -12.50 -1.87 -8.30
C ALA A 12 -12.09 -3.26 -7.77
N ARG A 13 -12.68 -3.63 -6.63
CA ARG A 13 -12.46 -4.89 -5.90
C ARG A 13 -12.53 -6.10 -6.85
N ARG A 14 -11.38 -6.67 -7.24
CA ARG A 14 -11.36 -7.96 -7.94
C ARG A 14 -11.51 -9.09 -6.93
N CYS A 15 -12.68 -9.72 -6.91
CA CYS A 15 -12.82 -11.08 -6.41
C CYS A 15 -11.90 -11.98 -7.26
N ILE A 16 -10.79 -12.46 -6.70
CA ILE A 16 -10.09 -13.60 -7.30
C ILE A 16 -10.96 -14.80 -6.94
N GLN A 17 -11.57 -15.40 -7.96
CA GLN A 17 -12.27 -16.67 -7.83
C GLN A 17 -11.28 -17.71 -7.32
N ALA A 18 -11.67 -18.47 -6.30
CA ALA A 18 -10.90 -19.60 -5.79
C ALA A 18 -10.54 -20.56 -6.96
N PRO A 19 -9.36 -21.21 -6.93
CA PRO A 19 -8.92 -22.06 -8.03
C PRO A 19 -9.94 -23.18 -8.29
N ALA A 20 -10.42 -23.24 -9.52
CA ALA A 20 -11.45 -24.16 -10.01
C ALA A 20 -10.91 -25.57 -10.28
N SER A 21 -10.33 -26.22 -9.28
CA SER A 21 -9.80 -27.58 -9.43
C SER A 21 -10.17 -28.51 -8.29
N GLU A 22 -11.47 -28.75 -8.11
CA GLU A 22 -11.91 -30.07 -7.66
C GLU A 22 -13.31 -30.40 -8.20
N ARG A 23 -13.31 -31.02 -9.37
CA ARG A 23 -14.49 -31.45 -10.11
C ARG A 23 -15.01 -32.76 -9.50
N LEU A 24 -15.53 -32.70 -8.27
CA LEU A 24 -16.13 -33.86 -7.60
C LEU A 24 -17.60 -34.01 -8.00
N ARG A 25 -17.81 -34.93 -8.94
CA ARG A 25 -19.09 -35.53 -9.31
C ARG A 25 -19.73 -36.17 -8.06
N SER A 26 -20.88 -35.67 -7.62
CA SER A 26 -21.92 -36.49 -6.99
C SER A 26 -23.19 -35.68 -6.81
N ARG A 27 -24.28 -36.33 -7.20
CA ARG A 27 -25.65 -35.84 -7.27
C ARG A 27 -26.17 -35.40 -5.89
N GLY A 28 -27.00 -34.35 -5.88
CA GLY A 28 -28.03 -34.14 -4.88
C GLY A 28 -27.57 -33.81 -3.45
N ARG A 29 -27.15 -32.56 -3.21
CA ARG A 29 -27.32 -31.90 -1.91
C ARG A 29 -27.19 -30.40 -2.11
N ILE A 30 -28.21 -29.63 -1.73
CA ILE A 30 -28.14 -28.16 -1.63
C ILE A 30 -27.04 -27.87 -0.61
N ARG A 31 -25.82 -27.57 -1.09
CA ARG A 31 -24.76 -27.10 -0.20
C ARG A 31 -25.03 -25.63 0.01
N ASN A 32 -25.35 -25.26 1.25
CA ASN A 32 -25.33 -23.87 1.70
C ASN A 32 -23.99 -23.27 1.32
N LEU A 33 -23.96 -22.55 0.19
CA LEU A 33 -22.83 -21.76 -0.25
C LEU A 33 -22.72 -20.59 0.73
N ARG A 34 -22.00 -20.80 1.84
CA ARG A 34 -21.53 -19.68 2.66
C ARG A 34 -20.53 -18.93 1.79
N CYS A 35 -21.01 -17.86 1.15
CA CYS A 35 -20.15 -16.85 0.59
C CYS A 35 -19.50 -16.14 1.79
N THR A 36 -18.37 -16.65 2.26
CA THR A 36 -17.49 -15.87 3.12
C THR A 36 -16.96 -14.76 2.24
N MET A 37 -17.55 -13.57 2.36
CA MET A 37 -17.00 -12.33 1.80
C MET A 37 -15.69 -12.04 2.53
N THR A 38 -14.63 -12.75 2.18
CA THR A 38 -13.28 -12.49 2.66
C THR A 38 -12.84 -11.19 2.00
N THR A 39 -13.06 -10.07 2.66
CA THR A 39 -12.48 -8.79 2.25
C THR A 39 -10.97 -8.98 2.19
N ARG A 40 -10.40 -8.90 0.98
CA ARG A 40 -8.95 -8.86 0.83
C ARG A 40 -8.41 -7.70 1.65
N ILE A 41 -7.53 -8.04 2.58
CA ILE A 41 -6.80 -7.05 3.38
C ILE A 41 -5.86 -6.32 2.43
N ARG A 42 -5.89 -4.99 2.49
CA ARG A 42 -5.03 -4.11 1.70
C ARG A 42 -4.16 -3.28 2.64
N ALA A 43 -2.90 -3.10 2.27
CA ALA A 43 -1.93 -2.34 3.05
C ALA A 43 -1.27 -1.23 2.20
N LEU A 44 -0.89 -0.14 2.87
CA LEU A 44 -0.02 0.89 2.31
C LEU A 44 1.38 0.67 2.85
N GLY A 45 2.33 0.34 1.97
CA GLY A 45 3.74 0.17 2.31
C GLY A 45 4.52 1.45 2.03
N LEU A 46 5.10 2.07 3.06
CA LEU A 46 5.99 3.22 2.87
C LEU A 46 7.33 2.73 2.31
N LEU A 47 7.64 3.11 1.08
CA LEU A 47 8.90 2.76 0.41
C LEU A 47 9.87 3.93 0.52
N SER A 48 10.98 3.74 1.23
CA SER A 48 12.07 4.74 1.31
C SER A 48 13.09 4.58 0.19
N GLY A 49 13.06 3.45 -0.51
CA GLY A 49 14.09 3.02 -1.47
C GLY A 49 15.26 2.28 -0.83
N GLY A 50 15.18 1.99 0.48
CA GLY A 50 16.10 1.11 1.18
C GLY A 50 15.59 -0.33 1.27
N LEU A 51 16.50 -1.25 1.58
CA LEU A 51 16.26 -2.69 1.70
C LEU A 51 15.15 -3.03 2.71
N ASP A 52 15.14 -2.39 3.87
CA ASP A 52 14.18 -2.71 4.94
C ASP A 52 12.72 -2.52 4.49
N SER A 53 12.46 -1.42 3.79
CA SER A 53 11.12 -1.11 3.26
C SER A 53 10.70 -2.09 2.15
N ALA A 54 11.66 -2.54 1.34
CA ALA A 54 11.45 -3.54 0.31
C ALA A 54 11.08 -4.91 0.91
N LEU A 55 11.84 -5.35 1.93
CA LEU A 55 11.60 -6.60 2.64
C LEU A 55 10.26 -6.59 3.35
N ALA A 56 9.90 -5.48 4.01
CA ALA A 56 8.61 -5.34 4.67
C ALA A 56 7.44 -5.49 3.67
N ALA A 57 7.53 -4.82 2.51
CA ALA A 57 6.52 -4.94 1.46
C ALA A 57 6.45 -6.38 0.91
N ARG A 58 7.61 -7.01 0.68
CA ARG A 58 7.69 -8.40 0.19
C ARG A 58 7.03 -9.38 1.17
N LEU A 59 7.29 -9.26 2.46
CA LEU A 59 6.70 -10.12 3.50
C LEU A 59 5.18 -10.02 3.52
N LEU A 60 4.62 -8.82 3.39
CA LEU A 60 3.17 -8.63 3.31
C LEU A 60 2.57 -9.29 2.05
N LEU A 61 3.25 -9.17 0.91
CA LEU A 61 2.84 -9.83 -0.33
C LEU A 61 2.86 -11.37 -0.19
N GLU A 62 3.87 -11.93 0.47
CA GLU A 62 3.97 -13.38 0.75
C GLU A 62 2.84 -13.89 1.64
N GLN A 63 2.31 -13.03 2.52
CA GLN A 63 1.14 -13.32 3.35
C GLN A 63 -0.20 -13.19 2.61
N GLY A 64 -0.18 -12.86 1.31
CA GLY A 64 -1.37 -12.68 0.49
C GLY A 64 -2.10 -11.35 0.73
N ILE A 65 -1.42 -10.37 1.33
CA ILE A 65 -1.94 -9.01 1.51
C ILE A 65 -1.67 -8.22 0.24
N ASP A 66 -2.67 -7.47 -0.23
CA ASP A 66 -2.53 -6.59 -1.39
C ASP A 66 -1.87 -5.28 -0.95
N VAL A 67 -0.65 -5.02 -1.44
CA VAL A 67 0.19 -3.90 -1.00
C VAL A 67 0.25 -2.83 -2.09
N ILE A 68 0.06 -1.58 -1.66
CA ILE A 68 0.30 -0.39 -2.49
C ILE A 68 1.49 0.36 -1.90
N GLY A 69 2.51 0.60 -2.72
CA GLY A 69 3.66 1.39 -2.35
C GLY A 69 3.32 2.87 -2.29
N LEU A 70 3.75 3.55 -1.22
CA LEU A 70 3.70 5.00 -1.07
C LEU A 70 5.11 5.53 -0.85
N HIS A 71 5.57 6.43 -1.72
CA HIS A 71 6.82 7.15 -1.57
C HIS A 71 6.55 8.61 -1.25
N LEU A 72 7.15 9.10 -0.16
CA LEU A 72 7.08 10.49 0.25
C LEU A 72 8.38 11.22 -0.11
N GLU A 73 8.35 11.97 -1.20
CA GLU A 73 9.49 12.75 -1.68
C GLU A 73 9.72 13.94 -0.73
N SER A 74 10.92 14.00 -0.14
CA SER A 74 11.39 15.18 0.57
C SER A 74 12.31 16.02 -0.32
N PRO A 75 12.30 17.35 -0.18
CA PRO A 75 13.14 18.25 -0.97
C PRO A 75 14.66 17.98 -0.83
N THR A 76 15.07 17.27 0.23
CA THR A 76 16.47 16.97 0.55
C THR A 76 16.84 15.49 0.37
N ALA A 77 15.95 14.63 -0.12
CA ALA A 77 16.27 13.21 -0.28
C ALA A 77 17.17 12.95 -1.49
N CYS A 78 18.19 12.11 -1.30
CA CYS A 78 18.95 11.51 -2.39
C CYS A 78 18.01 10.64 -3.25
N ARG A 79 18.20 10.68 -4.58
CA ARG A 79 17.44 9.86 -5.53
C ARG A 79 17.70 8.37 -5.27
N SER A 80 16.77 7.71 -4.58
CA SER A 80 16.66 6.25 -4.58
C SER A 80 15.65 5.84 -5.65
N ASP A 81 15.93 4.76 -6.39
CA ASP A 81 15.11 4.30 -7.52
C ASP A 81 13.88 3.50 -7.04
N VAL A 82 13.01 4.16 -6.28
CA VAL A 82 11.81 3.57 -5.69
C VAL A 82 10.85 3.03 -6.75
N ARG A 83 10.89 3.62 -7.96
CA ARG A 83 10.11 3.14 -9.12
C ARG A 83 10.59 1.78 -9.61
N ALA A 84 11.91 1.58 -9.69
CA ALA A 84 12.48 0.29 -10.05
C ALA A 84 12.12 -0.76 -8.99
N LEU A 85 12.28 -0.42 -7.70
CA LEU A 85 11.92 -1.29 -6.59
C LEU A 85 10.43 -1.71 -6.61
N ALA A 86 9.52 -0.76 -6.83
CA ALA A 86 8.10 -1.07 -6.92
C ALA A 86 7.78 -1.96 -8.14
N GLY A 87 8.50 -1.76 -9.25
CA GLY A 87 8.44 -2.60 -10.43
C GLY A 87 8.89 -4.04 -10.16
N GLU A 88 10.02 -4.23 -9.46
CA GLU A 88 10.53 -5.53 -9.03
C GLU A 88 9.56 -6.26 -8.09
N LEU A 89 8.93 -5.53 -7.17
CA LEU A 89 7.92 -6.07 -6.27
C LEU A 89 6.55 -6.30 -6.92
N GLY A 90 6.34 -5.76 -8.14
CA GLY A 90 5.06 -5.87 -8.85
C GLY A 90 3.90 -5.13 -8.17
N ILE A 91 4.18 -4.07 -7.40
CA ILE A 91 3.16 -3.33 -6.65
C ILE A 91 2.87 -1.95 -7.27
N PRO A 92 1.62 -1.44 -7.17
CA PRO A 92 1.31 -0.08 -7.54
C PRO A 92 2.11 0.92 -6.67
N LEU A 93 2.66 1.96 -7.29
CA LEU A 93 3.39 3.01 -6.58
C LEU A 93 2.66 4.36 -6.68
N VAL A 94 2.44 4.97 -5.52
CA VAL A 94 1.98 6.35 -5.38
C VAL A 94 3.13 7.20 -4.88
N VAL A 95 3.43 8.29 -5.58
CA VAL A 95 4.45 9.26 -5.17
C VAL A 95 3.76 10.55 -4.74
N ARG A 96 4.16 11.08 -3.58
CA ARG A 96 3.65 12.35 -3.04
C ARG A 96 4.79 13.16 -2.46
N GLU A 97 4.78 14.45 -2.74
CA GLU A 97 5.70 15.38 -2.09
C GLU A 97 5.24 15.65 -0.65
N LYS A 98 6.19 15.71 0.29
CA LYS A 98 5.91 16.10 1.68
C LYS A 98 5.46 17.56 1.80
N GLY A 99 5.92 18.40 0.88
CA GLY A 99 5.54 19.81 0.75
C GLY A 99 5.97 20.72 1.93
N GLU A 100 5.44 21.93 1.93
CA GLU A 100 5.81 22.98 2.89
C GLU A 100 5.37 22.68 4.33
N ALA A 101 4.32 21.86 4.52
CA ALA A 101 3.86 21.47 5.85
C ALA A 101 4.95 20.71 6.61
N TYR A 102 5.69 19.84 5.93
CA TYR A 102 6.83 19.14 6.50
C TYR A 102 7.98 20.09 6.83
N MET A 103 8.27 21.06 5.95
CA MET A 103 9.31 22.07 6.21
C MET A 103 8.94 22.97 7.40
N ARG A 104 7.67 23.32 7.57
CA ARG A 104 7.19 24.08 8.72
C ARG A 104 7.38 23.30 10.02
N LEU A 105 7.06 22.00 10.01
CA LEU A 105 7.26 21.12 11.16
C LEU A 105 8.74 21.02 11.56
N LEU A 106 9.64 20.91 10.57
CA LEU A 106 11.08 20.89 10.83
C LEU A 106 11.61 22.21 11.41
N ARG A 107 11.09 23.36 10.93
CA ARG A 107 11.51 24.69 11.39
C ARG A 107 10.93 25.09 12.75
N HIS A 108 9.73 24.60 13.08
CA HIS A 108 9.02 24.96 14.31
C HIS A 108 8.37 23.72 14.94
N PRO A 109 9.16 22.78 15.48
CA PRO A 109 8.63 21.60 16.15
C PRO A 109 7.89 21.99 17.43
N ARG A 110 6.70 21.40 17.65
CA ARG A 110 5.81 21.70 18.79
C ARG A 110 6.50 21.59 20.15
N TRP A 111 7.45 20.66 20.29
CA TRP A 111 8.15 20.36 21.55
C TRP A 111 9.61 20.83 21.56
N GLY A 112 9.99 21.71 20.62
CA GLY A 112 11.38 22.09 20.41
C GLY A 112 12.21 20.98 19.78
N TYR A 113 13.53 21.20 19.69
CA TYR A 113 14.45 20.32 18.96
C TYR A 113 15.03 19.16 19.80
N GLY A 114 14.73 19.12 21.10
CA GLY A 114 15.37 18.19 22.03
C GLY A 114 16.88 18.44 22.18
N ARG A 115 17.54 17.58 22.96
CA ARG A 115 18.96 17.75 23.33
C ARG A 115 19.95 17.63 22.16
N ASN A 116 19.55 17.00 21.06
CA ASN A 116 20.45 16.68 19.94
C ASN A 116 19.87 17.01 18.56
N MET A 117 18.92 17.97 18.47
CA MET A 117 18.16 18.21 17.24
C MET A 117 17.60 16.88 16.70
N ASN A 118 16.61 16.33 17.39
CA ASN A 118 15.95 15.07 17.06
C ASN A 118 14.60 15.34 16.36
N PRO A 119 14.58 15.61 15.03
CA PRO A 119 13.37 15.96 14.30
C PRO A 119 12.60 14.76 13.75
N CYS A 120 13.01 13.52 14.03
CA CYS A 120 12.25 12.33 13.62
C CYS A 120 10.94 12.16 14.39
#